data_AF-A0A934XNF1-F1
#
_entry.id   AF-A0A934XNF1-F1
#
_cell.length_a   1.000
_cell.length_b   1.000
_cell.length_c   1.000
_cell.angle_alpha   90.00
_cell.angle_beta   90.00
_cell.angle_gamma   90.00
#
_symmetry.space_group_name_H-M   'P 1'
#
loop_
_entity.id
_entity.type
_entity.pdbx_description
1 polymer ?
#
loop_
_entity_poly.entity_id
_entity_poly.type
_entity_poly.pdbx_seq_one_letter_code
_entity_poly.pdbx_strand_id
1 'polypeptide(L)'
;MNSTIETNKANAIRFIEAFNAADWDTVRAVVAPNYVFHHPVGGTVQAGPEGMVAAWSDFKAALPDSWHPIPVMIAEGDYLAVLLPTYGHFTGKPYHGAPPTGKWLEYGMVNIVRFEDGKLAENWFGMDPLAERQQMGAAPSLPPRQLNATEKANIELFQQTINPAGLEFDTLTAFGDVVVALGPPQHASDTTTRKVEIYRAAQDSLELAHSLEFTTNPPYAGDPSADTELSRAVVKRFFEQVLSGHDLDVLAEIASPNILIHPTAMPCEASFSHQRCGRLVGRAVETFSDLIVTDTLMVAQGDIVAVHWTATSKGNFLMLPPTGNPVEYAGSSMYRIENGRIAEIWEARNTLSIMRQLNPEIGGGHHGH
;
A
#
# COMPACT_ATOMS: atom_id res chain seq x y z
N MET A 1 -15.21 -27.50 -4.77
CA MET A 1 -14.40 -26.31 -5.10
C MET A 1 -15.05 -25.04 -4.55
N ASN A 2 -16.26 -24.64 -4.99
CA ASN A 2 -16.90 -23.43 -4.44
C ASN A 2 -17.10 -23.47 -2.91
N SER A 3 -17.49 -24.60 -2.31
CA SER A 3 -17.66 -24.70 -0.84
C SER A 3 -16.36 -24.50 -0.06
N THR A 4 -15.22 -24.91 -0.62
CA THR A 4 -13.90 -24.72 -0.01
C THR A 4 -13.46 -23.27 -0.12
N ILE A 5 -13.65 -22.64 -1.29
CA ILE A 5 -13.35 -21.21 -1.50
C ILE A 5 -14.16 -20.33 -0.55
N GLU A 6 -15.47 -20.56 -0.42
CA GLU A 6 -16.32 -19.79 0.51
C GLU A 6 -15.90 -20.00 1.97
N THR A 7 -15.47 -21.21 2.34
CA THR A 7 -14.92 -21.47 3.67
C THR A 7 -13.61 -20.72 3.90
N ASN A 8 -12.71 -20.71 2.91
CA ASN A 8 -11.45 -19.97 2.98
C ASN A 8 -11.70 -18.46 3.11
N LYS A 9 -12.61 -17.90 2.30
CA LYS A 9 -13.00 -16.48 2.38
C LYS A 9 -13.59 -16.15 3.75
N ALA A 10 -14.50 -16.98 4.27
CA ALA A 10 -15.07 -16.79 5.60
C ALA A 10 -14.00 -16.82 6.71
N ASN A 11 -13.03 -17.73 6.64
CA ASN A 11 -11.94 -17.79 7.61
C ASN A 11 -10.92 -16.66 7.45
N ALA A 12 -10.70 -16.13 6.25
CA ALA A 12 -9.90 -14.94 6.02
C ALA A 12 -10.56 -13.69 6.65
N ILE A 13 -11.87 -13.52 6.44
CA ILE A 13 -12.65 -12.45 7.09
C ILE A 13 -12.55 -12.58 8.61
N ARG A 14 -12.82 -13.78 9.13
CA ARG A 14 -12.75 -14.08 10.57
C ARG A 14 -11.36 -13.80 11.16
N PHE A 15 -10.28 -14.10 10.43
CA PHE A 15 -8.92 -13.78 10.85
C PHE A 15 -8.70 -12.27 11.02
N ILE A 16 -9.12 -11.47 10.03
CA ILE A 16 -8.96 -10.00 10.07
C ILE A 16 -9.86 -9.35 11.12
N GLU A 17 -11.10 -9.81 11.25
CA GLU A 17 -12.02 -9.34 12.31
C GLU A 17 -11.46 -9.65 13.70
N ALA A 18 -10.91 -10.84 13.89
CA ALA A 18 -10.26 -11.23 15.15
C ALA A 18 -9.04 -10.36 15.45
N PHE A 19 -8.22 -10.05 14.44
CA PHE A 19 -7.12 -9.10 14.60
C PHE A 19 -7.63 -7.71 15.05
N ASN A 20 -8.61 -7.16 14.33
CA ASN A 20 -9.18 -5.84 14.62
C ASN A 20 -9.76 -5.76 16.04
N ALA A 21 -10.35 -6.86 16.52
CA ALA A 21 -10.92 -7.00 17.87
C ALA A 21 -9.92 -7.45 18.95
N ALA A 22 -8.66 -7.72 18.60
CA ALA A 22 -7.66 -8.34 19.48
C ALA A 22 -8.08 -9.71 20.07
N ASP A 23 -8.87 -10.49 19.31
CA ASP A 23 -9.25 -11.87 19.62
C ASP A 23 -8.18 -12.86 19.15
N TRP A 24 -7.16 -13.03 19.98
CA TRP A 24 -6.03 -13.91 19.68
C TRP A 24 -6.39 -15.40 19.69
N ASP A 25 -7.49 -15.81 20.34
CA ASP A 25 -7.93 -17.21 20.35
C ASP A 25 -8.56 -17.59 19.02
N THR A 26 -9.34 -16.68 18.41
CA THR A 26 -9.81 -16.88 17.04
C THR A 26 -8.65 -16.88 16.05
N VAL A 27 -7.65 -16.01 16.20
CA VAL A 27 -6.43 -16.04 15.37
C VAL A 27 -5.78 -17.43 15.45
N ARG A 28 -5.60 -17.98 16.65
CA ARG A 28 -5.05 -19.34 16.82
C ARG A 28 -5.88 -20.42 16.14
N ALA A 29 -7.21 -20.29 16.17
CA ALA A 29 -8.11 -21.29 15.62
C ALA A 29 -8.04 -21.39 14.09
N VAL A 30 -7.89 -20.25 13.40
CA VAL A 30 -7.94 -20.16 11.93
C VAL A 30 -6.58 -20.26 11.24
N VAL A 31 -5.48 -20.16 12.00
CA VAL A 31 -4.11 -20.34 11.47
C VAL A 31 -3.68 -21.81 11.56
N ALA A 32 -3.03 -22.33 10.52
CA ALA A 32 -2.54 -23.69 10.49
C ALA A 32 -1.33 -23.89 11.44
N PRO A 33 -1.16 -25.08 12.07
CA PRO A 33 -0.04 -25.35 12.97
C PRO A 33 1.35 -25.15 12.34
N ASN A 34 1.47 -25.44 11.04
CA ASN A 34 2.68 -25.32 10.22
C ASN A 34 2.72 -24.02 9.40
N TYR A 35 1.95 -23.00 9.80
CA TYR A 35 1.85 -21.75 9.04
C TYR A 35 3.21 -21.13 8.72
N VAL A 36 3.42 -20.82 7.43
CA VAL A 36 4.64 -20.20 6.89
C VAL A 36 4.37 -18.74 6.57
N PHE A 37 5.27 -17.86 7.00
CA PHE A 37 5.16 -16.42 6.79
C PHE A 37 6.36 -15.90 6.01
N HIS A 38 6.11 -15.37 4.81
CA HIS A 38 7.10 -14.68 4.01
C HIS A 38 7.04 -13.18 4.33
N HIS A 39 7.82 -12.75 5.31
CA HIS A 39 7.87 -11.34 5.72
C HIS A 39 8.93 -10.58 4.90
N PRO A 40 8.63 -9.38 4.38
CA PRO A 40 9.55 -8.63 3.52
C PRO A 40 10.87 -8.29 4.22
N VAL A 41 10.86 -8.08 5.54
CA VAL A 41 12.09 -7.79 6.31
C VAL A 41 12.67 -9.03 7.00
N GLY A 42 11.80 -9.98 7.37
CA GLY A 42 12.13 -11.08 8.27
C GLY A 42 12.52 -12.37 7.55
N GLY A 43 12.36 -12.40 6.23
CA GLY A 43 12.50 -13.62 5.44
C GLY A 43 11.34 -14.57 5.65
N THR A 44 11.56 -15.84 5.31
CA THR A 44 10.57 -16.92 5.44
C THR A 44 10.72 -17.61 6.78
N VAL A 45 9.66 -17.63 7.58
CA VAL A 45 9.64 -18.28 8.89
C VAL A 45 8.44 -19.20 9.04
N GLN A 46 8.65 -20.38 9.63
CA GLN A 46 7.54 -21.22 10.07
C GLN A 46 7.06 -20.71 11.44
N ALA A 47 6.13 -19.75 11.40
CA ALA A 47 5.66 -19.04 12.58
C ALA A 47 4.61 -19.84 13.38
N GLY A 48 3.78 -20.63 12.68
CA GLY A 48 2.59 -21.23 13.28
C GLY A 48 1.64 -20.18 13.88
N PRO A 49 0.63 -20.62 14.66
CA PRO A 49 -0.37 -19.72 15.24
C PRO A 49 0.21 -18.76 16.29
N GLU A 50 1.14 -19.22 17.14
CA GLU A 50 1.72 -18.37 18.18
C GLU A 50 2.67 -17.32 17.62
N GLY A 51 3.45 -17.65 16.58
CA GLY A 51 4.28 -16.65 15.89
C GLY A 51 3.43 -15.58 15.22
N MET A 52 2.28 -15.96 14.65
CA MET A 52 1.30 -15.01 14.12
C MET A 52 0.76 -14.09 15.23
N VAL A 53 0.30 -14.65 16.36
CA VAL A 53 -0.20 -13.85 17.49
C VAL A 53 0.88 -12.93 18.03
N ALA A 54 2.12 -13.40 18.19
CA ALA A 54 3.21 -12.58 18.70
C ALA A 54 3.50 -11.36 17.82
N ALA A 55 3.59 -11.55 16.49
CA ALA A 55 3.85 -10.45 15.56
C ALA A 55 2.71 -9.41 15.56
N TRP A 56 1.47 -9.87 15.48
CA TRP A 56 0.31 -8.98 15.33
C TRP A 56 -0.14 -8.35 16.66
N SER A 57 -0.03 -9.05 17.78
CA SER A 57 -0.38 -8.47 19.09
C SER A 57 0.56 -7.35 19.51
N ASP A 58 1.84 -7.39 19.12
CA ASP A 58 2.79 -6.30 19.36
C ASP A 58 2.44 -5.06 18.54
N PHE A 59 2.11 -5.24 17.25
CA PHE A 59 1.61 -4.14 16.41
C PHE A 59 0.29 -3.54 16.95
N LYS A 60 -0.67 -4.39 17.35
CA LYS A 60 -1.93 -3.94 17.96
C LYS A 60 -1.70 -3.22 19.30
N ALA A 61 -0.67 -3.59 20.06
CA ALA A 61 -0.31 -2.88 21.29
C ALA A 61 0.38 -1.53 21.03
N ALA A 62 1.05 -1.37 19.89
CA ALA A 62 1.62 -0.11 19.44
C ALA A 62 0.56 0.86 18.89
N LEU A 63 -0.43 0.32 18.16
CA LEU A 63 -1.58 1.03 17.62
C LEU A 63 -2.88 0.40 18.14
N PRO A 64 -3.33 0.74 19.36
CA PRO A 64 -4.50 0.11 19.99
C PRO A 64 -5.79 0.25 19.19
N ASP A 65 -5.94 1.38 18.50
CA ASP A 65 -7.07 1.70 17.63
C ASP A 65 -6.88 1.20 16.18
N SER A 66 -5.84 0.41 15.91
CA SER A 66 -5.57 -0.05 14.54
C SER A 66 -6.73 -0.86 13.96
N TRP A 67 -6.99 -0.61 12.69
CA TRP A 67 -8.10 -1.20 11.94
C TRP A 67 -7.68 -1.52 10.51
N HIS A 68 -8.12 -2.68 10.04
CA HIS A 68 -7.83 -3.19 8.70
C HIS A 68 -9.13 -3.61 8.00
N PRO A 69 -9.68 -2.78 7.09
CA PRO A 69 -10.80 -3.18 6.25
C PRO A 69 -10.33 -4.11 5.13
N ILE A 70 -11.27 -4.80 4.51
CA ILE A 70 -11.01 -5.65 3.33
C ILE A 70 -11.73 -5.07 2.12
N PRO A 71 -11.13 -4.10 1.38
CA PRO A 71 -11.75 -3.55 0.19
C PRO A 71 -11.86 -4.58 -0.94
N VAL A 72 -10.84 -5.41 -1.14
CA VAL A 72 -10.81 -6.40 -2.23
C VAL A 72 -10.35 -7.75 -1.70
N MET A 73 -11.12 -8.80 -2.03
CA MET A 73 -10.75 -10.18 -1.76
C MET A 73 -11.11 -11.08 -2.95
N ILE A 74 -10.09 -11.68 -3.55
CA ILE A 74 -10.25 -12.65 -4.64
C ILE A 74 -9.74 -14.03 -4.24
N ALA A 75 -10.23 -15.06 -4.93
CA ALA A 75 -9.86 -16.45 -4.70
C ALA A 75 -9.57 -17.20 -5.99
N GLU A 76 -8.51 -18.02 -5.97
CA GLU A 76 -8.19 -18.97 -7.04
C GLU A 76 -7.61 -20.25 -6.44
N GLY A 77 -8.30 -21.37 -6.63
CA GLY A 77 -7.90 -22.65 -6.02
C GLY A 77 -7.82 -22.54 -4.50
N ASP A 78 -6.64 -22.86 -3.95
CA ASP A 78 -6.35 -22.80 -2.51
C ASP A 78 -5.78 -21.44 -2.07
N TYR A 79 -5.67 -20.47 -2.97
CA TYR A 79 -5.12 -19.15 -2.69
C TYR A 79 -6.23 -18.10 -2.58
N LEU A 80 -6.06 -17.17 -1.64
CA LEU A 80 -6.76 -15.89 -1.61
C LEU A 80 -5.77 -14.76 -1.79
N ALA A 81 -6.20 -13.68 -2.41
CA ALA A 81 -5.48 -12.42 -2.37
C ALA A 81 -6.37 -11.32 -1.79
N VAL A 82 -5.79 -10.51 -0.90
CA VAL A 82 -6.51 -9.49 -0.12
C VAL A 82 -5.75 -8.17 -0.21
N LEU A 83 -6.46 -7.12 -0.62
CA LEU A 83 -6.04 -5.74 -0.35
C LEU A 83 -6.44 -5.42 1.08
N LEU A 84 -5.48 -5.01 1.91
CA LEU A 84 -5.65 -4.83 3.33
C LEU A 84 -4.99 -3.51 3.76
N PRO A 85 -5.68 -2.37 3.65
CA PRO A 85 -5.19 -1.11 4.20
C PRO A 85 -5.05 -1.18 5.73
N THR A 86 -4.09 -0.44 6.27
CA THR A 86 -3.85 -0.29 7.70
C THR A 86 -4.11 1.14 8.11
N TYR A 87 -4.89 1.29 9.17
CA TYR A 87 -5.21 2.57 9.79
C TYR A 87 -4.93 2.52 11.29
N GLY A 88 -4.56 3.64 11.91
CA GLY A 88 -4.47 3.75 13.38
C GLY A 88 -3.50 4.82 13.86
N HIS A 89 -3.56 5.15 15.15
CA HIS A 89 -2.66 6.11 15.78
C HIS A 89 -1.56 5.42 16.57
N PHE A 90 -0.30 5.82 16.36
CA PHE A 90 0.85 5.30 17.10
C PHE A 90 0.93 5.90 18.52
N THR A 91 0.03 5.46 19.39
CA THR A 91 -0.23 6.00 20.74
C THR A 91 0.06 4.99 21.87
N GLY A 92 0.26 3.73 21.53
CA GLY A 92 0.43 2.63 22.47
C GLY A 92 1.87 2.45 22.92
N LYS A 93 2.34 1.20 22.90
CA LYS A 93 3.71 0.85 23.32
C LYS A 93 4.75 1.28 22.28
N PRO A 94 6.02 1.48 22.69
CA PRO A 94 7.13 1.59 21.74
C PRO A 94 7.17 0.39 20.79
N TYR A 95 7.42 0.64 19.52
CA TYR A 95 7.43 -0.38 18.47
C TYR A 95 8.72 -0.29 17.67
N HIS A 96 9.45 -1.40 17.58
CA HIS A 96 10.69 -1.52 16.79
C HIS A 96 11.72 -0.40 17.11
N GLY A 97 11.78 0.02 18.38
CA GLY A 97 12.69 1.06 18.86
C GLY A 97 12.17 2.50 18.76
N ALA A 98 11.00 2.71 18.16
CA ALA A 98 10.36 4.02 18.09
C ALA A 98 9.42 4.23 19.29
N PRO A 99 9.48 5.38 19.98
CA PRO A 99 8.47 5.75 20.98
C PRO A 99 7.15 6.16 20.29
N PRO A 100 5.99 5.99 20.96
CA PRO A 100 4.71 6.44 20.41
C PRO A 100 4.72 7.95 20.14
N THR A 101 4.37 8.34 18.91
CA THR A 101 4.39 9.74 18.46
C THR A 101 3.02 10.38 18.36
N GLY A 102 1.95 9.58 18.51
CA GLY A 102 0.56 10.00 18.28
C GLY A 102 0.20 10.19 16.81
N LYS A 103 1.13 9.95 15.88
CA LYS A 103 0.88 10.13 14.44
C LYS A 103 -0.11 9.09 13.91
N TRP A 104 -0.87 9.51 12.91
CA TRP A 104 -1.74 8.66 12.11
C TRP A 104 -0.91 7.83 11.12
N LEU A 105 -1.23 6.54 11.01
CA LEU A 105 -0.71 5.65 10.00
C LEU A 105 -1.82 5.29 9.01
N GLU A 106 -1.50 5.36 7.73
CA GLU A 106 -2.30 4.96 6.58
C GLU A 106 -1.37 4.37 5.51
N TYR A 107 -1.37 3.05 5.36
CA TYR A 107 -0.61 2.37 4.31
C TYR A 107 -1.34 1.12 3.81
N GLY A 108 -1.10 0.75 2.55
CA GLY A 108 -1.72 -0.43 1.93
C GLY A 108 -0.88 -1.69 2.08
N MET A 109 -1.54 -2.83 2.29
CA MET A 109 -0.93 -4.15 2.16
C MET A 109 -1.63 -4.96 1.07
N VAL A 110 -0.88 -5.78 0.34
CA VAL A 110 -1.42 -6.77 -0.60
C VAL A 110 -0.88 -8.13 -0.20
N ASN A 111 -1.77 -8.99 0.31
CA ASN A 111 -1.41 -10.29 0.86
C ASN A 111 -1.95 -11.39 -0.03
N ILE A 112 -1.11 -12.38 -0.32
CA ILE A 112 -1.55 -13.64 -0.94
C ILE A 112 -1.43 -14.72 0.13
N VAL A 113 -2.49 -15.48 0.36
CA VAL A 113 -2.58 -16.48 1.43
C VAL A 113 -2.99 -17.81 0.83
N ARG A 114 -2.21 -18.86 1.07
CA ARG A 114 -2.60 -20.24 0.77
C ARG A 114 -3.34 -20.84 1.95
N PHE A 115 -4.37 -21.62 1.67
CA PHE A 115 -5.16 -22.35 2.64
C PHE A 115 -4.91 -23.85 2.58
N GLU A 116 -5.06 -24.51 3.72
CA GLU A 116 -5.03 -25.97 3.87
C GLU A 116 -6.06 -26.36 4.93
N ASP A 117 -6.97 -27.29 4.61
CA ASP A 117 -8.06 -27.70 5.49
C ASP A 117 -8.88 -26.53 6.07
N GLY A 118 -9.08 -25.49 5.26
CA GLY A 118 -9.79 -24.26 5.64
C GLY A 118 -9.00 -23.31 6.53
N LYS A 119 -7.73 -23.58 6.85
CA LYS A 119 -6.87 -22.73 7.69
C LYS A 119 -5.82 -22.00 6.86
N LEU A 120 -5.39 -20.83 7.34
CA LEU A 120 -4.30 -20.07 6.74
C LEU A 120 -3.00 -20.85 6.92
N ALA A 121 -2.41 -21.33 5.83
CA ALA A 121 -1.25 -22.21 5.82
C ALA A 121 0.04 -21.50 5.40
N GLU A 122 -0.05 -20.49 4.55
CA GLU A 122 1.11 -19.75 4.06
C GLU A 122 0.70 -18.35 3.62
N ASN A 123 1.55 -17.34 3.83
CA ASN A 123 1.25 -15.96 3.48
C ASN A 123 2.48 -15.24 2.91
N TRP A 124 2.28 -14.64 1.74
CA TRP A 124 3.18 -13.68 1.13
C TRP A 124 2.73 -12.27 1.51
N PHE A 125 3.42 -11.70 2.50
CA PHE A 125 3.05 -10.43 3.10
C PHE A 125 3.60 -9.26 2.30
N GLY A 126 2.73 -8.55 1.58
CA GLY A 126 3.11 -7.37 0.83
C GLY A 126 2.85 -6.10 1.62
N MET A 127 3.89 -5.46 2.11
CA MET A 127 3.85 -4.13 2.74
C MET A 127 5.12 -3.32 2.40
N ASP A 128 5.14 -2.01 2.67
CA ASP A 128 6.38 -1.22 2.69
C ASP A 128 6.81 -0.83 4.12
N PRO A 129 7.81 -1.53 4.69
CA PRO A 129 8.30 -1.24 6.03
C PRO A 129 8.90 0.16 6.17
N LEU A 130 9.38 0.77 5.08
CA LEU A 130 9.90 2.14 5.13
C LEU A 130 8.76 3.14 5.31
N ALA A 131 7.66 2.98 4.57
CA ALA A 131 6.49 3.85 4.66
C ALA A 131 5.90 3.83 6.08
N GLU A 132 5.75 2.63 6.67
CA GLU A 132 5.34 2.48 8.07
C GLU A 132 6.26 3.24 9.01
N ARG A 133 7.57 3.01 8.93
CA ARG A 133 8.55 3.68 9.80
C ARG A 133 8.55 5.19 9.61
N GLN A 134 8.38 5.70 8.40
CA GLN A 134 8.29 7.13 8.12
C GLN A 134 7.07 7.75 8.78
N GLN A 135 5.91 7.11 8.67
CA GLN A 135 4.66 7.58 9.27
C GLN A 135 4.70 7.52 10.80
N MET A 136 5.34 6.50 11.38
CA MET A 136 5.62 6.44 12.82
C MET A 136 6.61 7.52 13.30
N GLY A 137 7.40 8.11 12.40
CA GLY A 137 8.51 9.03 12.73
C GLY A 137 9.83 8.32 13.09
N ALA A 138 9.95 7.04 12.76
CA ALA A 138 11.08 6.16 13.03
C ALA A 138 12.08 6.04 11.85
N ALA A 139 11.84 6.76 10.75
CA ALA A 139 12.72 6.87 9.59
C ALA A 139 12.54 8.24 8.91
N PRO A 140 13.59 8.78 8.25
CA PRO A 140 13.45 9.98 7.44
C PRO A 140 12.48 9.75 6.27
N SER A 141 11.57 10.69 6.04
CA SER A 141 10.80 10.79 4.80
C SER A 141 11.48 11.77 3.84
N LEU A 142 11.22 11.61 2.53
CA LEU A 142 11.58 12.67 1.59
C LEU A 142 10.93 13.97 2.07
N PRO A 143 11.67 15.10 2.10
CA PRO A 143 11.08 16.36 2.49
C PRO A 143 9.88 16.61 1.58
N PRO A 144 8.72 17.00 2.14
CA PRO A 144 7.57 17.34 1.33
C PRO A 144 7.96 18.44 0.34
N ARG A 145 7.25 18.51 -0.78
CA ARG A 145 7.45 19.58 -1.77
C ARG A 145 7.53 20.91 -1.05
N GLN A 146 8.62 21.65 -1.28
CA GLN A 146 8.74 22.97 -0.68
C GLN A 146 7.72 23.91 -1.33
N LEU A 147 6.80 24.41 -0.51
CA LEU A 147 5.86 25.44 -0.90
C LEU A 147 6.61 26.74 -1.17
N ASN A 148 6.23 27.45 -2.23
CA ASN A 148 6.73 28.80 -2.47
C ASN A 148 6.07 29.79 -1.48
N ALA A 149 6.50 31.07 -1.50
CA ALA A 149 6.02 32.06 -0.55
C ALA A 149 4.48 32.28 -0.62
N THR A 150 3.92 32.29 -1.83
CA THR A 150 2.47 32.44 -2.04
C THR A 150 1.70 31.24 -1.50
N GLU A 151 2.18 30.03 -1.79
CA GLU A 151 1.56 28.79 -1.32
C GLU A 151 1.60 28.69 0.21
N LYS A 152 2.70 29.10 0.85
CA LYS A 152 2.80 29.16 2.32
C LYS A 152 1.80 30.16 2.92
N ALA A 153 1.71 31.36 2.35
CA ALA A 153 0.75 32.38 2.80
C ALA A 153 -0.70 31.88 2.68
N ASN A 154 -1.02 31.15 1.61
CA ASN A 154 -2.36 30.57 1.42
C ASN A 154 -2.68 29.48 2.45
N ILE A 155 -1.69 28.65 2.82
CA ILE A 155 -1.85 27.64 3.89
C ILE A 155 -2.03 28.31 5.26
N GLU A 156 -1.24 29.35 5.56
CA GLU A 156 -1.38 30.11 6.79
C GLU A 156 -2.75 30.79 6.89
N LEU A 157 -3.21 31.40 5.78
CA LEU A 157 -4.55 31.97 5.68
C LEU A 157 -5.62 30.90 5.94
N PHE A 158 -5.50 29.73 5.29
CA PHE A 158 -6.43 28.61 5.48
C PHE A 158 -6.50 28.16 6.95
N GLN A 159 -5.34 27.98 7.58
CA GLN A 159 -5.26 27.59 8.98
C GLN A 159 -5.89 28.65 9.89
N GLN A 160 -5.76 29.94 9.59
CA GLN A 160 -6.34 31.01 10.41
C GLN A 160 -7.85 31.18 10.21
N THR A 161 -8.35 31.01 8.97
CA THR A 161 -9.74 31.37 8.64
C THR A 161 -10.68 30.19 8.55
N ILE A 162 -10.21 29.04 8.06
CA ILE A 162 -11.05 27.87 7.78
C ILE A 162 -10.83 26.77 8.82
N ASN A 163 -9.58 26.48 9.18
CA ASN A 163 -9.25 25.39 10.11
C ASN A 163 -8.47 25.87 11.37
N PRO A 164 -8.98 26.86 12.14
CA PRO A 164 -8.27 27.48 13.26
C PRO A 164 -7.95 26.53 14.40
N ALA A 165 -8.76 25.48 14.57
CA ALA A 165 -8.51 24.45 15.57
C ALA A 165 -7.66 23.29 15.05
N GLY A 166 -7.42 23.19 13.73
CA GLY A 166 -6.73 22.06 13.12
C GLY A 166 -7.52 20.74 13.18
N LEU A 167 -8.83 20.80 13.46
CA LEU A 167 -9.66 19.61 13.73
C LEU A 167 -10.46 19.14 12.51
N GLU A 168 -10.71 20.01 11.52
CA GLU A 168 -11.51 19.66 10.34
C GLU A 168 -10.67 19.06 9.22
N PHE A 169 -9.40 19.45 9.12
CA PHE A 169 -8.45 18.99 8.11
C PHE A 169 -7.10 18.68 8.76
N ASP A 170 -6.56 17.50 8.49
CA ASP A 170 -5.27 17.04 9.02
C ASP A 170 -4.13 17.16 7.99
N THR A 171 -4.49 17.40 6.73
CA THR A 171 -3.58 17.38 5.58
C THR A 171 -3.89 18.55 4.67
N LEU A 172 -2.88 19.39 4.38
CA LEU A 172 -3.03 20.62 3.58
C LEU A 172 -1.88 20.76 2.57
N THR A 173 -2.20 21.13 1.33
CA THR A 173 -1.22 21.52 0.32
C THR A 173 -1.76 22.65 -0.56
N ALA A 174 -0.88 23.38 -1.26
CA ALA A 174 -1.29 24.50 -2.10
C ALA A 174 -0.50 24.57 -3.42
N PHE A 175 -1.17 24.83 -4.53
CA PHE A 175 -0.59 24.99 -5.87
C PHE A 175 -0.95 26.36 -6.42
N GLY A 176 -0.02 27.31 -6.30
CA GLY A 176 -0.31 28.71 -6.65
C GLY A 176 -1.50 29.26 -5.85
N ASP A 177 -2.59 29.60 -6.54
CA ASP A 177 -3.84 30.11 -5.95
C ASP A 177 -4.77 29.00 -5.44
N VAL A 178 -4.43 27.73 -5.55
CA VAL A 178 -5.30 26.63 -5.11
C VAL A 178 -4.83 26.07 -3.78
N VAL A 179 -5.71 25.94 -2.80
CA VAL A 179 -5.47 25.19 -1.55
C VAL A 179 -6.31 23.91 -1.58
N VAL A 180 -5.69 22.78 -1.30
CA VAL A 180 -6.36 21.48 -1.17
C VAL A 180 -6.27 21.06 0.29
N ALA A 181 -7.42 20.82 0.90
CA ALA A 181 -7.56 20.43 2.29
C ALA A 181 -8.23 19.06 2.38
N LEU A 182 -7.61 18.15 3.11
CA LEU A 182 -8.06 16.79 3.28
C LEU A 182 -8.37 16.52 4.76
N GLY A 183 -9.60 16.10 5.00
CA GLY A 183 -10.17 15.83 6.31
C GLY A 183 -9.57 14.58 6.93
N PRO A 184 -9.60 14.44 8.26
CA PRO A 184 -9.23 13.19 8.89
C PRO A 184 -10.19 12.07 8.43
N PRO A 185 -9.72 10.81 8.41
CA PRO A 185 -10.60 9.66 8.17
C PRO A 185 -11.76 9.66 9.18
N GLN A 186 -12.99 9.57 8.69
CA GLN A 186 -14.18 9.75 9.52
C GLN A 186 -14.60 8.44 10.22
N HIS A 187 -14.59 8.38 11.55
CA HIS A 187 -15.21 7.31 12.37
C HIS A 187 -14.65 5.88 12.28
N ALA A 188 -14.60 5.20 13.44
CA ALA A 188 -14.15 3.80 13.61
C ALA A 188 -14.90 2.73 12.79
N SER A 189 -15.98 3.10 12.07
CA SER A 189 -16.72 2.24 11.15
C SER A 189 -16.73 2.71 9.69
N ASP A 190 -16.20 3.91 9.38
CA ASP A 190 -16.15 4.52 8.04
C ASP A 190 -14.83 5.27 7.79
N THR A 191 -13.71 4.75 8.32
CA THR A 191 -12.40 5.44 8.22
C THR A 191 -11.90 5.57 6.77
N THR A 192 -12.63 5.01 5.81
CA THR A 192 -12.32 5.13 4.40
C THR A 192 -12.83 6.42 3.79
N THR A 193 -13.88 7.06 4.33
CA THR A 193 -14.43 8.27 3.69
C THR A 193 -13.74 9.52 4.22
N ARG A 194 -13.09 10.27 3.31
CA ARG A 194 -12.40 11.52 3.61
C ARG A 194 -13.05 12.67 2.86
N LYS A 195 -13.16 13.81 3.54
CA LYS A 195 -13.58 15.07 2.95
C LYS A 195 -12.40 15.73 2.24
N VAL A 196 -12.55 16.13 0.99
CA VAL A 196 -11.61 16.99 0.27
C VAL A 196 -12.31 18.28 -0.04
N GLU A 197 -11.71 19.38 0.39
CA GLU A 197 -12.13 20.70 -0.01
C GLU A 197 -11.02 21.39 -0.78
N ILE A 198 -11.39 21.96 -1.93
CA ILE A 198 -10.50 22.72 -2.79
C ILE A 198 -10.94 24.17 -2.73
N TYR A 199 -10.04 25.05 -2.35
CA TYR A 199 -10.27 26.47 -2.26
C TYR A 199 -9.43 27.22 -3.29
N ARG A 200 -9.96 28.35 -3.76
CA ARG A 200 -9.17 29.34 -4.49
C ARG A 200 -8.85 30.52 -3.60
N ALA A 201 -7.58 30.87 -3.55
CA ALA A 201 -7.05 32.04 -2.90
C ALA A 201 -7.21 33.27 -3.80
N ALA A 202 -7.91 34.26 -3.29
CA ALA A 202 -7.77 35.64 -3.71
C ALA A 202 -6.89 36.39 -2.68
N GLN A 203 -6.56 37.66 -2.95
CA GLN A 203 -5.55 38.42 -2.21
C GLN A 203 -5.55 38.21 -0.69
N ASP A 204 -6.73 38.25 -0.05
CA ASP A 204 -6.89 38.09 1.40
C ASP A 204 -8.05 37.13 1.77
N SER A 205 -8.48 36.26 0.85
CA SER A 205 -9.60 35.36 1.08
C SER A 205 -9.44 34.00 0.41
N LEU A 206 -10.11 33.00 0.97
CA LEU A 206 -10.22 31.66 0.40
C LEU A 206 -11.68 31.36 0.10
N GLU A 207 -11.99 31.08 -1.15
CA GLU A 207 -13.32 30.71 -1.61
C GLU A 207 -13.37 29.21 -1.89
N LEU A 208 -14.34 28.50 -1.30
CA LEU A 208 -14.55 27.08 -1.56
C LEU A 208 -14.95 26.89 -3.02
N ALA A 209 -14.10 26.23 -3.80
CA ALA A 209 -14.36 25.91 -5.19
C ALA A 209 -15.03 24.54 -5.35
N HIS A 210 -14.58 23.54 -4.58
CA HIS A 210 -15.14 22.19 -4.62
C HIS A 210 -15.11 21.58 -3.22
N SER A 211 -16.15 20.81 -2.89
CA SER A 211 -16.21 19.94 -1.71
C SER A 211 -16.62 18.56 -2.19
N LEU A 212 -15.83 17.56 -1.85
CA LEU A 212 -15.98 16.19 -2.31
C LEU A 212 -15.76 15.27 -1.12
N GLU A 213 -16.48 14.16 -1.09
CA GLU A 213 -16.14 13.04 -0.23
C GLU A 213 -15.66 11.91 -1.11
N PHE A 214 -14.56 11.27 -0.74
CA PHE A 214 -14.07 10.09 -1.42
C PHE A 214 -13.72 9.01 -0.43
N THR A 215 -14.05 7.78 -0.79
CA THR A 215 -13.67 6.60 -0.05
C THR A 215 -12.26 6.22 -0.52
N THR A 216 -11.26 6.25 0.36
CA THR A 216 -9.85 5.99 0.04
C THR A 216 -9.62 4.56 -0.44
N ASN A 217 -10.54 3.63 -0.13
CA ASN A 217 -10.59 2.26 -0.67
C ASN A 217 -12.02 1.70 -0.60
N PRO A 218 -12.93 2.01 -1.55
CA PRO A 218 -14.27 1.43 -1.53
C PRO A 218 -14.19 -0.09 -1.68
N PRO A 219 -15.06 -0.87 -1.01
CA PRO A 219 -15.13 -2.29 -1.24
C PRO A 219 -15.41 -2.56 -2.73
N TYR A 220 -14.45 -3.21 -3.40
CA TYR A 220 -14.57 -3.62 -4.79
C TYR A 220 -14.45 -5.13 -4.86
N ALA A 221 -15.59 -5.79 -5.06
CA ALA A 221 -15.66 -7.25 -5.11
C ALA A 221 -15.10 -7.87 -6.41
N GLY A 222 -14.55 -7.04 -7.31
CA GLY A 222 -14.29 -7.41 -8.70
C GLY A 222 -15.58 -7.39 -9.54
N ASP A 223 -15.45 -7.22 -10.85
CA ASP A 223 -16.48 -7.61 -11.81
C ASP A 223 -16.36 -9.12 -12.08
N PRO A 224 -17.24 -9.97 -11.50
CA PRO A 224 -17.15 -11.41 -11.68
C PRO A 224 -17.51 -11.85 -13.10
N SER A 225 -18.08 -10.96 -13.93
CA SER A 225 -18.43 -11.24 -15.33
C SER A 225 -17.27 -11.01 -16.29
N ALA A 226 -16.20 -10.35 -15.84
CA ALA A 226 -15.01 -10.13 -16.63
C ALA A 226 -14.26 -11.46 -16.91
N ASP A 227 -13.55 -11.47 -18.03
CA ASP A 227 -12.74 -12.61 -18.44
C ASP A 227 -11.45 -12.70 -17.59
N THR A 228 -11.46 -13.58 -16.60
CA THR A 228 -10.32 -13.82 -15.69
C THR A 228 -9.03 -14.13 -16.43
N GLU A 229 -9.08 -14.89 -17.52
CA GLU A 229 -7.88 -15.29 -18.25
C GLU A 229 -7.35 -14.17 -19.14
N LEU A 230 -8.23 -13.33 -19.70
CA LEU A 230 -7.81 -12.07 -20.32
C LEU A 230 -7.11 -11.17 -19.30
N SER A 231 -7.71 -10.97 -18.12
CA SER A 231 -7.15 -10.14 -17.05
C SER A 231 -5.76 -10.65 -16.65
N ARG A 232 -5.62 -11.96 -16.44
CA ARG A 232 -4.34 -12.62 -16.16
C ARG A 232 -3.32 -12.39 -17.26
N ALA A 233 -3.71 -12.58 -18.53
CA ALA A 233 -2.81 -12.41 -19.66
C ALA A 233 -2.30 -10.96 -19.78
N VAL A 234 -3.15 -9.97 -19.53
CA VAL A 234 -2.77 -8.55 -19.52
C VAL A 234 -1.69 -8.28 -18.47
N VAL A 235 -1.88 -8.76 -17.23
CA VAL A 235 -0.89 -8.58 -16.16
C VAL A 235 0.38 -9.38 -16.42
N LYS A 236 0.28 -10.60 -16.96
CA LYS A 236 1.46 -11.39 -17.36
C LYS A 236 2.31 -10.65 -18.40
N ARG A 237 1.69 -10.01 -19.40
CA ARG A 237 2.40 -9.15 -20.37
C ARG A 237 3.10 -7.97 -19.70
N PHE A 238 2.47 -7.36 -18.70
CA PHE A 238 3.09 -6.27 -17.95
C PHE A 238 4.39 -6.72 -17.27
N PHE A 239 4.39 -7.84 -16.56
CA PHE A 239 5.60 -8.34 -15.91
C PHE A 239 6.67 -8.80 -16.91
N GLU A 240 6.29 -9.56 -17.94
CA GLU A 240 7.25 -10.20 -18.84
C GLU A 240 7.78 -9.26 -19.93
N GLN A 241 6.90 -8.47 -20.56
CA GLN A 241 7.25 -7.65 -21.72
C GLN A 241 7.59 -6.22 -21.31
N VAL A 242 6.88 -5.65 -20.33
CA VAL A 242 7.13 -4.26 -19.90
C VAL A 242 8.20 -4.18 -18.83
N LEU A 243 8.04 -4.89 -17.70
CA LEU A 243 8.98 -4.79 -16.59
C LEU A 243 10.32 -5.46 -16.89
N SER A 244 10.30 -6.73 -17.34
CA SER A 244 11.51 -7.48 -17.67
C SER A 244 12.00 -7.26 -19.11
N GLY A 245 11.08 -6.99 -20.05
CA GLY A 245 11.41 -6.79 -21.47
C GLY A 245 11.65 -5.34 -21.87
N HIS A 246 11.30 -4.38 -21.00
CA HIS A 246 11.40 -2.93 -21.24
C HIS A 246 10.66 -2.44 -22.48
N ASP A 247 9.58 -3.13 -22.88
CA ASP A 247 8.78 -2.81 -24.05
C ASP A 247 7.71 -1.73 -23.72
N LEU A 248 8.02 -0.49 -24.07
CA LEU A 248 7.11 0.66 -23.87
C LEU A 248 5.95 0.69 -24.87
N ASP A 249 6.06 0.02 -26.01
CA ASP A 249 4.96 -0.09 -26.97
C ASP A 249 3.88 -1.01 -26.39
N VAL A 250 4.29 -2.14 -25.78
CA VAL A 250 3.38 -3.01 -25.03
C VAL A 250 2.74 -2.27 -23.87
N LEU A 251 3.49 -1.44 -23.13
CA LEU A 251 2.92 -0.62 -22.06
C LEU A 251 1.79 0.29 -22.58
N ALA A 252 1.97 0.93 -23.73
CA ALA A 252 0.95 1.79 -24.34
C ALA A 252 -0.31 1.02 -24.78
N GLU A 253 -0.18 -0.26 -25.10
CA GLU A 253 -1.31 -1.14 -25.42
C GLU A 253 -2.12 -1.51 -24.16
N ILE A 254 -1.41 -1.96 -23.12
CA ILE A 254 -2.02 -2.65 -21.97
C ILE A 254 -2.32 -1.73 -20.78
N ALA A 255 -1.76 -0.53 -20.71
CA ALA A 255 -2.10 0.43 -19.66
C ALA A 255 -3.24 1.35 -20.10
N SER A 256 -4.21 1.58 -19.22
CA SER A 256 -5.21 2.62 -19.43
C SER A 256 -4.49 3.98 -19.49
N PRO A 257 -4.86 4.88 -20.43
CA PRO A 257 -4.36 6.25 -20.41
C PRO A 257 -4.71 6.96 -19.08
N ASN A 258 -5.76 6.49 -18.41
CA ASN A 258 -6.29 7.00 -17.17
C ASN A 258 -5.91 6.15 -15.94
N ILE A 259 -4.85 5.33 -16.04
CA ILE A 259 -4.46 4.42 -14.96
C ILE A 259 -4.29 5.12 -13.60
N LEU A 260 -4.94 4.57 -12.58
CA LEU A 260 -4.79 4.99 -11.19
C LEU A 260 -3.74 4.11 -10.51
N ILE A 261 -2.83 4.71 -9.74
CA ILE A 261 -1.77 3.97 -9.03
C ILE A 261 -1.79 4.42 -7.58
N HIS A 262 -1.87 3.45 -6.68
CA HIS A 262 -1.77 3.60 -5.23
C HIS A 262 -0.37 3.13 -4.79
N PRO A 263 0.63 4.03 -4.72
CA PRO A 263 2.00 3.68 -4.38
C PRO A 263 2.17 3.40 -2.89
N THR A 264 3.14 2.56 -2.52
CA THR A 264 3.36 2.19 -1.11
C THR A 264 4.02 3.28 -0.26
N ALA A 265 4.84 4.13 -0.86
CA ALA A 265 5.71 5.10 -0.15
C ALA A 265 5.48 6.56 -0.53
N MET A 266 4.25 6.95 -0.84
CA MET A 266 3.89 8.37 -0.88
C MET A 266 2.63 8.61 -0.06
N PRO A 267 2.59 9.65 0.78
CA PRO A 267 1.35 10.01 1.45
C PRO A 267 0.25 10.19 0.40
N CYS A 268 -0.96 9.85 0.78
CA CYS A 268 -2.24 9.88 0.06
C CYS A 268 -2.57 11.14 -0.80
N GLU A 269 -1.63 12.06 -1.01
CA GLU A 269 -1.77 13.28 -1.81
C GLU A 269 -1.43 13.09 -3.30
N ALA A 270 -0.94 11.91 -3.70
CA ALA A 270 -0.48 11.63 -5.07
C ALA A 270 -1.38 10.63 -5.83
N SER A 271 -2.66 10.51 -5.46
CA SER A 271 -3.71 9.89 -6.30
C SER A 271 -3.89 10.74 -7.55
N PHE A 272 -2.95 10.62 -8.50
CA PHE A 272 -2.90 11.48 -9.66
C PHE A 272 -3.99 11.08 -10.66
N SER A 273 -4.77 12.07 -11.05
CA SER A 273 -5.69 11.94 -12.16
C SER A 273 -4.95 11.81 -13.51
N HIS A 274 -5.24 10.69 -14.16
CA HIS A 274 -5.67 10.56 -15.56
C HIS A 274 -4.74 10.91 -16.74
N GLN A 275 -3.57 11.55 -16.58
CA GLN A 275 -2.65 11.74 -17.74
C GLN A 275 -1.14 11.63 -17.43
N ARG A 276 -0.74 11.50 -16.16
CA ARG A 276 0.69 11.49 -15.75
C ARG A 276 1.22 10.14 -15.30
N CYS A 277 0.36 9.21 -14.86
CA CYS A 277 0.77 7.90 -14.35
C CYS A 277 1.42 7.01 -15.41
N GLY A 278 0.88 6.95 -16.64
CA GLY A 278 1.52 6.22 -17.74
C GLY A 278 2.94 6.73 -18.07
N ARG A 279 3.18 8.04 -17.99
CA ARG A 279 4.53 8.62 -18.11
C ARG A 279 5.43 8.29 -16.91
N LEU A 280 4.88 8.16 -15.71
CA LEU A 280 5.65 7.74 -14.53
C LEU A 280 6.07 6.28 -14.64
N VAL A 281 5.18 5.40 -15.09
CA VAL A 281 5.49 3.98 -15.36
C VAL A 281 6.54 3.89 -16.47
N GLY A 282 6.37 4.59 -17.60
CA GLY A 282 7.37 4.63 -18.66
C GLY A 282 8.74 5.13 -18.19
N ARG A 283 8.78 6.24 -17.43
CA ARG A 283 10.03 6.74 -16.83
C ARG A 283 10.65 5.76 -15.84
N ALA A 284 9.85 5.04 -15.06
CA ALA A 284 10.34 4.02 -14.15
C ALA A 284 10.98 2.87 -14.93
N VAL A 285 10.32 2.37 -15.98
CA VAL A 285 10.86 1.32 -16.87
C VAL A 285 12.16 1.77 -17.54
N GLU A 286 12.25 3.03 -17.98
CA GLU A 286 13.49 3.60 -18.53
C GLU A 286 14.60 3.73 -17.47
N THR A 287 14.25 4.15 -16.25
CA THR A 287 15.21 4.34 -15.15
C THR A 287 15.74 3.01 -14.61
N PHE A 288 14.91 1.98 -14.63
CA PHE A 288 15.21 0.62 -14.19
C PHE A 288 15.27 -0.31 -15.40
N SER A 289 16.01 0.08 -16.44
CA SER A 289 16.16 -0.68 -17.70
C SER A 289 16.92 -2.01 -17.56
N ASP A 290 17.27 -2.39 -16.34
CA ASP A 290 17.90 -3.66 -15.99
C ASP A 290 17.10 -4.46 -14.96
N LEU A 291 15.86 -4.02 -14.69
CA LEU A 291 14.92 -4.71 -13.84
C LEU A 291 14.52 -6.04 -14.46
N ILE A 292 14.74 -7.11 -13.72
CA ILE A 292 14.29 -8.46 -14.09
C ILE A 292 13.42 -8.98 -12.96
N VAL A 293 12.19 -9.35 -13.31
CA VAL A 293 11.29 -10.07 -12.40
C VAL A 293 11.62 -11.56 -12.50
N THR A 294 11.98 -12.19 -11.38
CA THR A 294 12.47 -13.58 -11.35
C THR A 294 11.38 -14.57 -10.96
N ASP A 295 10.49 -14.18 -10.06
CA ASP A 295 9.47 -15.06 -9.48
C ASP A 295 8.16 -14.31 -9.35
N THR A 296 7.06 -14.97 -9.69
CA THR A 296 5.71 -14.43 -9.53
C THR A 296 4.75 -15.50 -9.04
N LEU A 297 4.00 -15.21 -7.97
CA LEU A 297 2.79 -15.95 -7.60
C LEU A 297 1.58 -15.10 -7.96
N MET A 298 0.71 -15.61 -8.82
CA MET A 298 -0.41 -14.85 -9.39
C MET A 298 -1.76 -15.51 -9.04
N VAL A 299 -2.70 -14.70 -8.55
CA VAL A 299 -4.08 -15.07 -8.24
C VAL A 299 -5.00 -14.14 -9.02
N ALA A 300 -5.95 -14.67 -9.78
CA ALA A 300 -6.91 -13.83 -10.53
C ALA A 300 -8.35 -14.29 -10.35
N GLN A 301 -9.27 -13.31 -10.31
CA GLN A 301 -10.71 -13.54 -10.32
C GLN A 301 -11.40 -12.35 -10.99
N GLY A 302 -12.12 -12.61 -12.09
CA GLY A 302 -12.81 -11.58 -12.85
C GLY A 302 -11.82 -10.56 -13.42
N ASP A 303 -11.98 -9.31 -13.03
CA ASP A 303 -11.13 -8.20 -13.48
C ASP A 303 -9.97 -7.86 -12.53
N ILE A 304 -9.84 -8.57 -11.40
CA ILE A 304 -8.77 -8.37 -10.44
C ILE A 304 -7.69 -9.44 -10.58
N VAL A 305 -6.43 -9.01 -10.56
CA VAL A 305 -5.26 -9.89 -10.52
C VAL A 305 -4.34 -9.42 -9.39
N ALA A 306 -3.92 -10.32 -8.51
CA ALA A 306 -2.91 -10.07 -7.51
C ALA A 306 -1.64 -10.85 -7.83
N VAL A 307 -0.49 -10.22 -7.62
CA VAL A 307 0.83 -10.80 -7.90
C VAL A 307 1.74 -10.52 -6.73
N HIS A 308 2.30 -11.56 -6.13
CA HIS A 308 3.52 -11.45 -5.33
C HIS A 308 4.71 -11.66 -6.26
N TRP A 309 5.73 -10.82 -6.17
CA TRP A 309 6.84 -10.83 -7.11
C TRP A 309 8.18 -10.52 -6.44
N THR A 310 9.25 -11.05 -7.03
CA THR A 310 10.64 -10.69 -6.71
C THR A 310 11.31 -10.11 -7.95
N ALA A 311 12.10 -9.05 -7.77
CA ALA A 311 12.81 -8.39 -8.85
C ALA A 311 14.27 -8.07 -8.46
N THR A 312 15.13 -7.97 -9.47
CA THR A 312 16.52 -7.55 -9.35
C THR A 312 16.80 -6.35 -10.26
N SER A 313 17.47 -5.31 -9.77
CA SER A 313 17.96 -4.18 -10.59
C SER A 313 19.18 -3.51 -9.95
N LYS A 314 20.08 -2.95 -10.75
CA LYS A 314 21.24 -2.11 -10.34
C LYS A 314 20.89 -0.61 -10.33
N GLY A 315 19.62 -0.27 -10.55
CA GLY A 315 19.17 1.08 -10.84
C GLY A 315 19.39 2.13 -9.74
N ASN A 316 19.09 3.38 -10.09
CA ASN A 316 19.17 4.54 -9.22
C ASN A 316 17.89 4.65 -8.37
N PHE A 317 17.84 3.93 -7.24
CA PHE A 317 16.69 3.98 -6.34
C PHE A 317 16.74 5.22 -5.45
N LEU A 318 15.62 5.97 -5.39
CA LEU A 318 15.42 7.11 -4.47
C LEU A 318 16.55 8.18 -4.52
N MET A 319 17.11 8.43 -5.70
CA MET A 319 18.25 9.35 -5.91
C MET A 319 19.55 8.93 -5.19
N LEU A 320 19.65 7.70 -4.70
CA LEU A 320 20.90 7.13 -4.23
C LEU A 320 21.74 6.70 -5.44
N PRO A 321 23.02 7.11 -5.53
CA PRO A 321 23.88 6.70 -6.63
C PRO A 321 23.87 5.18 -6.77
N PRO A 322 23.71 4.64 -8.00
CA PRO A 322 23.78 3.20 -8.20
C PRO A 322 25.15 2.71 -7.73
N THR A 323 25.17 1.70 -6.86
CA THR A 323 26.41 1.08 -6.37
C THR A 323 27.07 0.20 -7.44
N GLY A 324 26.35 -0.05 -8.54
CA GLY A 324 26.73 -1.00 -9.60
C GLY A 324 26.41 -2.46 -9.25
N ASN A 325 26.04 -2.74 -8.00
CA ASN A 325 25.63 -4.07 -7.55
C ASN A 325 24.12 -4.25 -7.75
N PRO A 326 23.67 -5.45 -8.19
CA PRO A 326 22.25 -5.75 -8.25
C PRO A 326 21.63 -5.74 -6.86
N VAL A 327 20.47 -5.11 -6.74
CA VAL A 327 19.61 -5.12 -5.54
C VAL A 327 18.45 -6.05 -5.80
N GLU A 328 18.23 -6.98 -4.89
CA GLU A 328 17.06 -7.86 -4.91
C GLU A 328 15.97 -7.31 -3.99
N TYR A 329 14.73 -7.24 -4.47
CA TYR A 329 13.61 -6.80 -3.65
C TYR A 329 12.32 -7.49 -4.07
N ALA A 330 11.43 -7.65 -3.10
CA ALA A 330 10.13 -8.24 -3.29
C ALA A 330 9.01 -7.22 -3.09
N GLY A 331 7.85 -7.52 -3.64
CA GLY A 331 6.64 -6.76 -3.44
C GLY A 331 5.41 -7.60 -3.75
N SER A 332 4.26 -7.03 -3.47
CA SER A 332 2.98 -7.54 -3.93
C SER A 332 2.23 -6.41 -4.62
N SER A 333 1.44 -6.73 -5.61
CA SER A 333 0.63 -5.75 -6.34
C SER A 333 -0.71 -6.34 -6.72
N MET A 334 -1.75 -5.52 -6.71
CA MET A 334 -3.08 -5.87 -7.17
C MET A 334 -3.47 -4.94 -8.32
N TYR A 335 -4.09 -5.50 -9.34
CA TYR A 335 -4.41 -4.83 -10.60
C TYR A 335 -5.89 -4.96 -10.87
N ARG A 336 -6.53 -3.85 -11.28
CA ARG A 336 -7.87 -3.87 -11.88
C ARG A 336 -7.78 -3.71 -13.38
N ILE A 337 -8.48 -4.58 -14.10
CA ILE A 337 -8.50 -4.62 -15.56
C ILE A 337 -9.83 -4.06 -16.06
N GLU A 338 -9.77 -3.12 -16.98
CA GLU A 338 -10.95 -2.53 -17.58
C GLU A 338 -10.74 -2.43 -19.08
N ASN A 339 -11.69 -2.97 -19.87
CA ASN A 339 -11.61 -2.98 -21.33
C ASN A 339 -10.27 -3.54 -21.86
N GLY A 340 -9.77 -4.61 -21.23
CA GLY A 340 -8.51 -5.28 -21.60
C GLY A 340 -7.24 -4.49 -21.26
N ARG A 341 -7.33 -3.49 -20.38
CA ARG A 341 -6.19 -2.67 -19.94
C ARG A 341 -6.12 -2.56 -18.42
N ILE A 342 -4.91 -2.39 -17.89
CA ILE A 342 -4.69 -2.07 -16.48
C ILE A 342 -5.22 -0.66 -16.22
N ALA A 343 -6.31 -0.59 -15.46
CA ALA A 343 -6.97 0.65 -15.07
C ALA A 343 -6.53 1.12 -13.68
N GLU A 344 -6.08 0.21 -12.83
CA GLU A 344 -5.70 0.52 -11.45
C GLU A 344 -4.62 -0.41 -10.92
N ILE A 345 -3.73 0.10 -10.08
CA ILE A 345 -2.67 -0.65 -9.41
C ILE A 345 -2.63 -0.28 -7.93
N TRP A 346 -2.70 -1.26 -7.05
CA TRP A 346 -2.27 -1.14 -5.65
C TRP A 346 -0.92 -1.81 -5.51
N GLU A 347 0.11 -1.07 -5.11
CA GLU A 347 1.47 -1.62 -4.96
C GLU A 347 1.90 -1.60 -3.51
N ALA A 348 2.46 -2.72 -3.04
CA ALA A 348 3.16 -2.86 -1.78
C ALA A 348 4.60 -3.37 -2.00
N ARG A 349 5.59 -2.46 -1.97
CA ARG A 349 7.00 -2.77 -2.24
C ARG A 349 7.87 -2.67 -0.99
N ASN A 350 8.83 -3.58 -0.83
CA ASN A 350 9.80 -3.51 0.25
C ASN A 350 10.92 -2.49 -0.02
N THR A 351 10.61 -1.20 0.12
CA THR A 351 11.58 -0.11 -0.13
C THR A 351 12.72 -0.11 0.91
N LEU A 352 12.45 -0.55 2.15
CA LEU A 352 13.47 -0.63 3.18
C LEU A 352 14.60 -1.60 2.83
N SER A 353 14.29 -2.75 2.23
CA SER A 353 15.31 -3.71 1.78
C SER A 353 16.24 -3.11 0.72
N ILE A 354 15.66 -2.35 -0.23
CA ILE A 354 16.42 -1.64 -1.26
C ILE A 354 17.40 -0.67 -0.61
N MET A 355 16.92 0.16 0.33
CA MET A 355 17.78 1.14 1.02
C MET A 355 18.92 0.48 1.80
N ARG A 356 18.68 -0.64 2.49
CA ARG A 356 19.71 -1.37 3.25
C ARG A 356 20.81 -1.95 2.36
N GLN A 357 20.46 -2.42 1.17
CA GLN A 357 21.43 -2.97 0.22
C GLN A 357 22.27 -1.87 -0.46
N LEU A 358 21.67 -0.69 -0.70
CA LEU A 358 22.37 0.45 -1.30
C LEU A 358 23.20 1.25 -0.30
N ASN A 359 22.77 1.30 0.97
CA ASN A 359 23.50 1.94 2.05
C ASN A 359 23.33 1.16 3.37
N PRO A 360 24.32 0.31 3.73
CA PRO A 360 24.28 -0.51 4.94
C PRO A 360 24.13 0.30 6.24
N GLU A 361 24.52 1.57 6.26
CA GLU A 361 24.40 2.45 7.44
C GLU A 361 22.95 2.84 7.74
N ILE A 362 22.04 2.79 6.75
CA ILE A 362 20.60 3.10 6.93
C ILE A 362 19.88 1.95 7.66
N GLY A 363 20.51 0.77 7.77
CA GLY A 363 19.96 -0.42 8.45
C GLY A 363 20.51 -0.73 9.84
N GLY A 364 21.61 -0.10 10.25
CA GLY A 364 22.34 -0.46 11.47
C GLY A 364 21.82 0.24 12.72
N GLY A 365 20.81 -0.34 13.37
CA GLY A 365 20.63 -0.09 14.80
C GLY A 365 21.87 -0.58 15.55
N HIS A 366 22.46 0.25 16.42
CA HIS A 366 23.63 -0.07 17.23
C HIS A 366 23.53 -1.45 17.89
N HIS A 367 24.31 -2.41 17.41
CA HIS A 367 24.80 -3.51 18.24
C HIS A 367 26.10 -3.04 18.90
N GLY A 368 25.94 -2.34 20.03
CA GLY A 368 27.01 -2.14 21.00
C GLY A 368 27.19 -3.42 21.81
N HIS A 369 28.45 -3.84 21.91
CA HIS A 369 28.97 -5.00 22.64
C HIS A 369 28.57 -5.09 24.11
#